data_AF-A0A8H7GZD0-F1
#
_entry.id   AF-A0A8H7GZD0-F1
#
_cell.length_a   1.000
_cell.length_b   1.000
_cell.length_c   1.000
_cell.angle_alpha   90.00
_cell.angle_beta   90.00
_cell.angle_gamma   90.00
#
_symmetry.space_group_name_H-M   'P 1'
#
loop_
_entity.id
_entity.type
_entity.pdbx_description
1 polymer ?
#
loop_
_entity_poly.entity_id
_entity_poly.type
_entity_poly.pdbx_seq_one_letter_code
_entity_poly.pdbx_strand_id
1 'polypeptide(L)'
;MANRLAAEGLLPFKLSTKLDSSLKKNTSFIKKIKAINAESAANIIKEISLLLLEKYLSEIIASLAEGLLKLSRTDDINAGILVVSALFQRFGDQVAAPLLSYLVNAIVERDTLEPALKQKTALKIVFEMHILGIGALFAECAPELLCESANRFYAKMKSSVITVTLIKDLMSFNLEQGYALATITTFLRRFASTIQAQDDIIPGELQKALLQLLVAYTKRVLELRQEQFSNHTKLDSRNKKALIRTGKIMREHQDLVDNMRERIVYFETHAKVLCDLLSMEYPPLEIAERNESQPGAVEDNARKWWQDAKEQGFYQDVPNYKDVVESFDREKLPEAEYGLLSEGQKVNLFTTQLENLLDAKDLELTTMVMHMYIPYNKATKNRIIKFFTEIKKTDNVNLYARFLKMNAEFFPEVISELIESLDRGFRSQIRFDTLNFRKLGLFY
;
A
#
# COMPACT_ATOMS: atom_id res chain seq x y z
N MET A 1 18.99 0.15 35.15
CA MET A 1 20.27 -0.15 35.83
C MET A 1 20.44 -1.64 36.15
N ALA A 2 19.51 -2.28 36.88
CA ALA A 2 19.63 -3.70 37.26
C ALA A 2 19.85 -4.67 36.09
N ASN A 3 19.14 -4.51 34.97
CA ASN A 3 19.30 -5.38 33.79
C ASN A 3 20.68 -5.23 33.12
N ARG A 4 21.21 -4.00 33.01
CA ARG A 4 22.56 -3.75 32.47
C ARG A 4 23.62 -4.41 33.34
N LEU A 5 23.51 -4.27 34.67
CA LEU A 5 24.40 -4.96 35.61
C LEU A 5 24.28 -6.48 35.54
N ALA A 6 23.08 -7.02 35.31
CA ALA A 6 22.89 -8.45 35.14
C ALA A 6 23.50 -8.97 33.82
N ALA A 7 23.42 -8.20 32.73
CA ALA A 7 24.08 -8.53 31.46
C ALA A 7 25.61 -8.59 31.61
N GLU A 8 26.18 -7.72 32.45
CA GLU A 8 27.61 -7.73 32.82
C GLU A 8 27.97 -8.80 33.88
N GLY A 9 26.99 -9.58 34.35
CA GLY A 9 27.17 -10.58 35.41
C GLY A 9 27.41 -9.98 36.81
N LEU A 10 27.25 -8.67 36.98
CA LEU A 10 27.55 -7.92 38.20
C LEU A 10 26.39 -7.90 39.22
N LEU A 11 25.18 -8.25 38.79
CA LEU A 11 24.00 -8.33 39.67
C LEU A 11 23.26 -9.66 39.47
N PRO A 12 23.66 -10.73 40.19
CA PRO A 12 22.97 -12.01 40.10
C PRO A 12 21.57 -11.90 40.70
N PHE A 13 20.56 -12.39 39.96
CA PHE A 13 19.20 -12.47 40.47
C PHE A 13 19.14 -13.32 41.75
N LYS A 14 18.48 -12.81 42.80
CA LYS A 14 18.45 -13.47 44.11
C LYS A 14 17.57 -14.72 44.09
N LEU A 15 18.18 -15.89 44.24
CA LEU A 15 17.52 -17.19 44.27
C LEU A 15 17.31 -17.70 45.70
N SER A 16 16.37 -18.63 45.89
CA SER A 16 16.30 -19.42 47.12
C SER A 16 17.45 -20.40 47.24
N THR A 17 17.79 -20.76 48.48
CA THR A 17 18.88 -21.71 48.79
C THR A 17 18.65 -23.10 48.19
N LYS A 18 17.40 -23.50 48.02
CA LYS A 18 16.99 -24.73 47.33
C LYS A 18 15.92 -24.41 46.31
N LEU A 19 16.16 -24.82 45.06
CA LEU A 19 15.22 -24.66 43.95
C LEU A 19 14.34 -25.91 43.81
N ASP A 20 13.08 -25.72 43.46
CA ASP A 20 12.11 -26.79 43.25
C ASP A 20 12.07 -27.20 41.77
N SER A 21 12.40 -28.47 41.50
CA SER A 21 12.43 -29.05 40.15
C SER A 21 11.20 -29.90 39.82
N SER A 22 10.13 -29.82 40.62
CA SER A 22 8.94 -30.64 40.42
C SER A 22 8.24 -30.28 39.10
N LEU A 23 7.95 -31.30 38.29
CA LEU A 23 7.26 -31.16 37.01
C LEU A 23 5.93 -30.39 37.20
N LYS A 24 5.15 -30.75 38.22
CA LYS A 24 3.86 -30.12 38.53
C LYS A 24 3.98 -28.61 38.70
N LYS A 25 4.99 -28.11 39.44
CA LYS A 25 5.16 -26.66 39.63
C LYS A 25 5.65 -25.97 38.37
N ASN A 26 6.60 -26.57 37.64
CA ASN A 26 7.10 -26.01 36.38
C ASN A 26 6.00 -25.91 35.31
N THR A 27 5.18 -26.95 35.12
CA THR A 27 4.03 -26.90 34.20
C THR A 27 2.98 -25.88 34.65
N SER A 28 2.76 -25.73 35.96
CA SER A 28 1.87 -24.69 36.49
C SER A 28 2.41 -23.28 36.24
N PHE A 29 3.72 -23.10 36.37
CA PHE A 29 4.40 -21.83 36.11
C PHE A 29 4.27 -21.43 34.62
N ILE A 30 4.48 -22.36 33.69
CA ILE A 30 4.29 -22.16 32.25
C ILE A 30 2.86 -21.70 31.93
N LYS A 31 1.84 -22.33 32.53
CA LYS A 31 0.44 -21.89 32.34
C LYS A 31 0.19 -20.49 32.88
N LYS A 32 0.79 -20.16 34.02
CA LYS A 32 0.63 -18.85 34.67
C LYS A 32 1.31 -17.73 33.87
N ILE A 33 2.51 -17.96 33.34
CA ILE A 33 3.22 -16.95 32.55
C ILE A 33 2.51 -16.66 31.21
N LYS A 34 1.86 -17.67 30.62
CA LYS A 34 1.03 -17.52 29.42
C LYS A 34 -0.21 -16.65 29.66
N ALA A 35 -0.71 -16.60 30.89
CA ALA A 35 -1.88 -15.82 31.31
C ALA A 35 -1.49 -14.64 32.22
N ILE A 36 -0.31 -14.06 31.98
CA ILE A 36 0.24 -12.96 32.77
C ILE A 36 -0.67 -11.72 32.76
N ASN A 37 -0.74 -11.05 33.91
CA ASN A 37 -1.43 -9.79 34.14
C ASN A 37 -0.82 -9.06 35.36
N ALA A 38 -1.29 -7.85 35.64
CA ALA A 38 -0.80 -7.03 36.76
C ALA A 38 -0.85 -7.74 38.13
N GLU A 39 -1.92 -8.48 38.41
CA GLU A 39 -2.15 -9.16 39.69
C GLU A 39 -1.25 -10.39 39.89
N SER A 40 -0.98 -11.12 38.81
CA SER A 40 -0.18 -12.36 38.84
C SER A 40 1.33 -12.11 38.83
N ALA A 41 1.78 -10.93 38.38
CA ALA A 41 3.20 -10.63 38.16
C ALA A 41 4.07 -10.82 39.41
N ALA A 42 3.64 -10.32 40.58
CA ALA A 42 4.40 -10.47 41.82
C ALA A 42 4.58 -11.95 42.21
N ASN A 43 3.56 -12.77 42.00
CA ASN A 43 3.62 -14.20 42.26
C ASN A 43 4.53 -14.93 41.25
N ILE A 44 4.46 -14.55 39.96
CA ILE A 44 5.34 -15.08 38.91
C ILE A 44 6.80 -14.77 39.24
N ILE A 45 7.13 -13.53 39.62
CA ILE A 45 8.50 -13.12 40.00
C ILE A 45 8.99 -13.91 41.21
N LYS A 46 8.11 -14.14 42.21
CA LYS A 46 8.43 -15.00 43.34
C LYS A 46 8.75 -16.43 42.90
N GLU A 47 7.95 -17.02 42.01
CA GLU A 47 8.22 -18.36 41.47
C GLU A 47 9.52 -18.44 40.65
N ILE A 48 9.90 -17.37 39.93
CA ILE A 48 11.21 -17.28 39.26
C ILE A 48 12.37 -17.43 40.26
N SER A 49 12.22 -16.97 41.51
CA SER A 49 13.26 -17.14 42.53
C SER A 49 13.30 -18.53 43.18
N LEU A 50 12.25 -19.34 43.00
CA LEU A 50 12.02 -20.59 43.74
C LEU A 50 12.15 -21.87 42.91
N LEU A 51 11.96 -21.80 41.59
CA LEU A 51 11.88 -22.98 40.71
C LEU A 51 13.19 -23.22 39.94
N LEU A 52 13.50 -24.48 39.64
CA LEU A 52 14.56 -24.87 38.71
C LEU A 52 13.99 -24.91 37.29
N LEU A 53 14.16 -23.82 36.52
CA LEU A 53 13.45 -23.57 35.26
C LEU A 53 14.27 -23.97 34.01
N GLU A 54 15.55 -24.29 34.17
CA GLU A 54 16.54 -24.45 33.09
C GLU A 54 16.10 -25.49 32.05
N LYS A 55 15.46 -26.59 32.51
CA LYS A 55 14.96 -27.66 31.63
C LYS A 55 13.72 -27.27 30.82
N TYR A 56 13.00 -26.24 31.25
CA TYR A 56 11.72 -25.81 30.67
C TYR A 56 11.84 -24.42 30.00
N LEU A 57 13.05 -23.89 29.89
CA LEU A 57 13.29 -22.50 29.52
C LEU A 57 12.68 -22.15 28.14
N SER A 58 12.86 -23.01 27.14
CA SER A 58 12.29 -22.80 25.80
C SER A 58 10.75 -22.72 25.82
N GLU A 59 10.08 -23.57 26.60
CA GLU A 59 8.62 -23.57 26.72
C GLU A 59 8.11 -22.35 27.51
N ILE A 60 8.86 -21.94 28.55
CA ILE A 60 8.59 -20.73 29.32
C ILE A 60 8.68 -19.50 28.42
N ILE A 61 9.72 -19.39 27.59
CA ILE A 61 9.92 -18.24 26.71
C ILE A 61 8.82 -18.17 25.63
N ALA A 62 8.49 -19.30 25.00
CA ALA A 62 7.40 -19.35 24.03
C ALA A 62 6.05 -18.97 24.68
N SER A 63 5.77 -19.50 25.87
CA SER A 63 4.55 -19.18 26.62
C SER A 63 4.50 -17.73 27.09
N LEU A 64 5.63 -17.18 27.50
CA LEU A 64 5.77 -15.77 27.86
C LEU A 64 5.49 -14.88 26.65
N ALA A 65 6.10 -15.16 25.50
CA ALA A 65 5.86 -14.41 24.26
C ALA A 65 4.38 -14.41 23.89
N GLU A 66 3.72 -15.57 23.92
CA GLU A 66 2.28 -15.67 23.68
C GLU A 66 1.43 -14.86 24.66
N GLY A 67 1.80 -14.84 25.95
CA GLY A 67 1.10 -14.06 26.98
C GLY A 67 1.27 -12.56 26.76
N LEU A 68 2.52 -12.12 26.52
CA LEU A 68 2.87 -10.72 26.27
C LEU A 68 2.13 -10.13 25.06
N LEU A 69 2.01 -10.88 23.96
CA LEU A 69 1.33 -10.41 22.74
C LEU A 69 -0.18 -10.19 22.89
N LYS A 70 -0.79 -10.70 23.97
CA LYS A 70 -2.23 -10.56 24.27
C LYS A 70 -2.52 -9.37 25.20
N LEU A 71 -1.48 -8.72 25.73
CA LEU A 71 -1.66 -7.61 26.65
C LEU A 71 -2.15 -6.36 25.92
N SER A 72 -3.10 -5.66 26.55
CA SER A 72 -3.69 -4.42 26.01
C SER A 72 -3.60 -3.24 26.98
N ARG A 73 -3.69 -3.49 28.30
CA ARG A 73 -3.63 -2.46 29.35
C ARG A 73 -2.20 -2.09 29.70
N THR A 74 -1.97 -0.82 30.02
CA THR A 74 -0.65 -0.32 30.43
C THR A 74 -0.10 -1.06 31.66
N ASP A 75 -0.93 -1.29 32.68
CA ASP A 75 -0.53 -1.99 33.91
C ASP A 75 -0.07 -3.42 33.63
N ASP A 76 -0.80 -4.13 32.77
CA ASP A 76 -0.46 -5.50 32.40
C ASP A 76 0.85 -5.55 31.60
N ILE A 77 1.04 -4.62 30.65
CA ILE A 77 2.31 -4.51 29.91
C ILE A 77 3.46 -4.23 30.87
N ASN A 78 3.30 -3.32 31.85
CA ASN A 78 4.31 -3.04 32.86
C ASN A 78 4.65 -4.30 33.68
N ALA A 79 3.63 -5.05 34.11
CA ALA A 79 3.80 -6.34 34.77
C ALA A 79 4.56 -7.36 33.90
N GLY A 80 4.23 -7.42 32.61
CA GLY A 80 4.95 -8.22 31.63
C GLY A 80 6.44 -7.88 31.59
N ILE A 81 6.78 -6.59 31.47
CA ILE A 81 8.16 -6.12 31.43
C ILE A 81 8.94 -6.41 32.72
N LEU A 82 8.29 -6.35 33.89
CA LEU A 82 8.92 -6.75 35.15
C LEU A 82 9.25 -8.24 35.18
N VAL A 83 8.35 -9.10 34.66
CA VAL A 83 8.61 -10.54 34.53
C VAL A 83 9.73 -10.81 33.50
N VAL A 84 9.74 -10.11 32.36
CA VAL A 84 10.85 -10.18 31.39
C VAL A 84 12.18 -9.82 32.05
N SER A 85 12.21 -8.71 32.81
CA SER A 85 13.42 -8.28 33.51
C SER A 85 13.89 -9.29 34.54
N ALA A 86 12.99 -9.90 35.31
CA ALA A 86 13.34 -10.92 36.29
C ALA A 86 13.92 -12.19 35.63
N LEU A 87 13.34 -12.65 34.53
CA LEU A 87 13.87 -13.78 33.77
C LEU A 87 15.22 -13.45 33.13
N PHE A 88 15.37 -12.25 32.57
CA PHE A 88 16.64 -11.79 31.99
C PHE A 88 17.73 -11.67 33.05
N GLN A 89 17.45 -11.12 34.22
CA GLN A 89 18.44 -11.05 35.31
C GLN A 89 18.90 -12.44 35.80
N ARG A 90 18.07 -13.47 35.61
CA ARG A 90 18.41 -14.84 35.98
C ARG A 90 19.15 -15.61 34.88
N PHE A 91 18.75 -15.45 33.61
CA PHE A 91 19.18 -16.31 32.51
C PHE A 91 19.91 -15.58 31.37
N GLY A 92 19.95 -14.25 31.40
CA GLY A 92 20.58 -13.41 30.38
C GLY A 92 20.04 -13.68 28.97
N ASP A 93 20.97 -13.81 28.02
CA ASP A 93 20.68 -13.96 26.60
C ASP A 93 19.92 -15.22 26.24
N GLN A 94 19.96 -16.26 27.10
CA GLN A 94 19.16 -17.47 26.92
C GLN A 94 17.65 -17.16 26.94
N VAL A 95 17.24 -16.05 27.55
CA VAL A 95 15.87 -15.54 27.50
C VAL A 95 15.73 -14.41 26.47
N ALA A 96 16.66 -13.46 26.47
CA ALA A 96 16.52 -12.26 25.63
C ALA A 96 16.49 -12.59 24.14
N ALA A 97 17.44 -13.41 23.64
CA ALA A 97 17.56 -13.71 22.22
C ALA A 97 16.32 -14.39 21.61
N PRO A 98 15.78 -15.48 22.20
CA PRO A 98 14.58 -16.12 21.69
C PRO A 98 13.30 -15.29 21.90
N LEU A 99 13.18 -14.58 23.03
CA LEU A 99 12.02 -13.71 23.27
C LEU A 99 11.97 -12.58 22.24
N LEU A 100 13.12 -11.96 21.97
CA LEU A 100 13.25 -10.90 20.97
C LEU A 100 12.84 -11.42 19.58
N SER A 101 13.29 -12.62 19.19
CA SER A 101 12.88 -13.26 17.93
C SER A 101 11.35 -13.43 17.81
N TYR A 102 10.68 -13.92 18.85
CA TYR A 102 9.22 -14.06 18.83
C TYR A 102 8.49 -12.72 18.69
N LEU A 103 8.96 -11.68 19.39
CA LEU A 103 8.36 -10.36 19.32
C LEU A 103 8.62 -9.69 17.96
N VAL A 104 9.80 -9.87 17.37
CA VAL A 104 10.13 -9.39 16.02
C VAL A 104 9.22 -10.03 14.99
N ASN A 105 9.05 -11.36 15.04
CA ASN A 105 8.12 -12.07 14.14
C ASN A 105 6.72 -11.49 14.23
N ALA A 106 6.23 -11.25 15.45
CA ALA A 106 4.90 -10.67 15.66
C ALA A 106 4.72 -9.26 15.07
N ILE A 107 5.80 -8.50 14.87
CA ILE A 107 5.78 -7.15 14.26
C ILE A 107 5.81 -7.23 12.73
N VAL A 108 6.60 -8.15 12.17
CA VAL A 108 6.81 -8.27 10.71
C VAL A 108 5.78 -9.16 10.01
N GLU A 109 5.12 -10.06 10.74
CA GLU A 109 4.03 -10.89 10.23
C GLU A 109 2.75 -10.05 10.11
N ARG A 110 2.36 -9.77 8.86
CA ARG A 110 1.27 -8.85 8.50
C ARG A 110 0.24 -9.61 7.69
N ASP A 111 -0.66 -10.30 8.38
CA ASP A 111 -1.69 -11.16 7.78
C ASP A 111 -2.97 -10.39 7.43
N THR A 112 -3.11 -9.17 7.95
CA THR A 112 -4.35 -8.37 7.94
C THR A 112 -4.11 -6.98 7.36
N LEU A 113 -5.19 -6.34 6.88
CA LEU A 113 -5.17 -4.97 6.35
C LEU A 113 -4.92 -3.89 7.40
N GLU A 114 -5.14 -4.21 8.68
CA GLU A 114 -4.83 -3.34 9.82
C GLU A 114 -3.88 -4.03 10.79
N PRO A 115 -3.06 -3.28 11.55
CA PRO A 115 -2.22 -3.87 12.58
C PRO A 115 -3.08 -4.47 13.70
N ALA A 116 -2.92 -5.77 13.93
CA ALA A 116 -3.54 -6.44 15.06
C ALA A 116 -2.89 -6.04 16.39
N LEU A 117 -3.54 -6.42 17.50
CA LEU A 117 -3.05 -6.14 18.85
C LEU A 117 -1.61 -6.65 19.06
N LYS A 118 -1.29 -7.83 18.50
CA LYS A 118 0.05 -8.45 18.60
C LYS A 118 1.15 -7.51 18.10
N GLN A 119 1.00 -6.87 16.94
CA GLN A 119 1.98 -5.94 16.37
C GLN A 119 2.14 -4.71 17.28
N LYS A 120 1.02 -4.13 17.73
CA LYS A 120 1.00 -2.91 18.56
C LYS A 120 1.69 -3.15 19.90
N THR A 121 1.43 -4.29 20.53
CA THR A 121 1.98 -4.64 21.83
C THR A 121 3.43 -5.09 21.71
N ALA A 122 3.77 -5.90 20.71
CA ALA A 122 5.15 -6.32 20.45
C ALA A 122 6.09 -5.12 20.28
N LEU A 123 5.71 -4.12 19.47
CA LEU A 123 6.55 -2.94 19.26
C LEU A 123 6.85 -2.20 20.57
N LYS A 124 5.84 -2.03 21.43
CA LYS A 124 6.02 -1.39 22.74
C LYS A 124 6.96 -2.19 23.64
N ILE A 125 6.80 -3.51 23.66
CA ILE A 125 7.62 -4.41 24.49
C ILE A 125 9.07 -4.43 24.01
N VAL A 126 9.31 -4.52 22.69
CA VAL A 126 10.66 -4.48 22.12
C VAL A 126 11.35 -3.16 22.45
N PHE A 127 10.61 -2.04 22.41
CA PHE A 127 11.17 -0.74 22.80
C PHE A 127 11.48 -0.65 24.30
N GLU A 128 10.60 -1.14 25.18
CA GLU A 128 10.83 -1.23 26.64
C GLU A 128 12.04 -2.11 26.97
N MET A 129 12.15 -3.26 26.31
CA MET A 129 13.30 -4.14 26.43
C MET A 129 14.59 -3.40 26.06
N HIS A 130 14.60 -2.69 24.92
CA HIS A 130 15.76 -1.92 24.48
C HIS A 130 16.15 -0.82 25.49
N ILE A 131 15.22 0.02 25.95
CA ILE A 131 15.57 1.09 26.93
C ILE A 131 16.09 0.50 28.26
N LEU A 132 15.62 -0.70 28.62
CA LEU A 132 16.08 -1.43 29.80
C LEU A 132 17.42 -2.15 29.58
N GLY A 133 17.98 -2.13 28.37
CA GLY A 133 19.23 -2.81 28.02
C GLY A 133 19.07 -4.30 27.79
N ILE A 134 17.88 -4.75 27.38
CA ILE A 134 17.58 -6.14 27.02
C ILE A 134 17.42 -6.22 25.50
N GLY A 135 18.53 -6.40 24.78
CA GLY A 135 18.53 -6.45 23.31
C GLY A 135 18.30 -5.10 22.65
N ALA A 136 19.23 -4.69 21.80
CA ALA A 136 19.22 -3.44 21.05
C ALA A 136 19.40 -3.63 19.54
N LEU A 137 20.05 -4.73 19.13
CA LEU A 137 20.46 -5.03 17.77
C LEU A 137 19.77 -6.28 17.23
N PHE A 138 19.62 -6.37 15.91
CA PHE A 138 19.15 -7.63 15.30
C PHE A 138 20.11 -8.80 15.53
N ALA A 139 21.41 -8.53 15.66
CA ALA A 139 22.41 -9.56 15.94
C ALA A 139 22.11 -10.37 17.21
N GLU A 140 21.38 -9.79 18.16
CA GLU A 140 21.02 -10.41 19.45
C GLU A 140 19.77 -11.30 19.36
N CYS A 141 19.08 -11.34 18.21
CA CYS A 141 18.00 -12.31 18.00
C CYS A 141 18.56 -13.74 17.83
N ALA A 142 17.79 -14.74 18.26
CA ALA A 142 18.02 -16.14 17.91
C ALA A 142 17.57 -16.41 16.46
N PRO A 143 18.49 -16.57 15.48
CA PRO A 143 18.15 -16.62 14.06
C PRO A 143 17.29 -17.83 13.68
N GLU A 144 17.43 -18.95 14.39
CA GLU A 144 16.66 -20.18 14.18
C GLU A 144 15.17 -20.03 14.52
N LEU A 145 14.79 -18.99 15.27
CA LEU A 145 13.41 -18.69 15.63
C LEU A 145 12.79 -17.58 14.77
N LEU A 146 13.56 -16.93 13.89
CA LEU A 146 13.05 -15.85 13.04
C LEU A 146 12.25 -16.40 11.86
N CYS A 147 11.10 -15.78 11.59
CA CYS A 147 10.32 -16.06 10.40
C CYS A 147 11.03 -15.52 9.15
N GLU A 148 10.59 -15.92 7.95
CA GLU A 148 11.25 -15.55 6.69
C GLU A 148 11.40 -14.02 6.53
N SER A 149 10.34 -13.27 6.84
CA SER A 149 10.35 -11.81 6.79
C SER A 149 11.36 -11.19 7.75
N ALA A 150 11.45 -11.71 8.98
CA ALA A 150 12.38 -11.22 9.99
C ALA A 150 13.84 -11.55 9.62
N ASN A 151 14.07 -12.72 9.04
CA ASN A 151 15.40 -13.20 8.67
C ASN A 151 16.06 -12.30 7.61
N ARG A 152 15.29 -11.61 6.77
CA ARG A 152 15.83 -10.62 5.81
C ARG A 152 16.51 -9.44 6.51
N PHE A 153 15.96 -8.98 7.64
CA PHE A 153 16.59 -7.95 8.47
C PHE A 153 17.82 -8.49 9.19
N TYR A 154 17.72 -9.70 9.76
CA TYR A 154 18.86 -10.35 10.39
C TYR A 154 20.01 -10.58 9.42
N ALA A 155 19.76 -10.98 8.18
CA ALA A 155 20.83 -11.22 7.21
C ALA A 155 21.54 -9.94 6.76
N LYS A 156 20.81 -8.83 6.58
CA LYS A 156 21.33 -7.60 5.97
C LYS A 156 21.68 -6.48 6.96
N MET A 157 21.09 -6.50 8.15
CA MET A 157 21.10 -5.37 9.09
C MET A 157 21.42 -5.80 10.53
N LYS A 158 22.30 -6.80 10.73
CA LYS A 158 22.68 -7.33 12.06
C LYS A 158 23.04 -6.24 13.07
N SER A 159 23.86 -5.29 12.64
CA SER A 159 24.36 -4.19 13.49
C SER A 159 23.40 -3.00 13.58
N SER A 160 22.23 -3.07 12.93
CA SER A 160 21.25 -2.00 13.01
C SER A 160 20.47 -2.09 14.32
N VAL A 161 20.09 -0.91 14.82
CA VAL A 161 19.20 -0.81 15.96
C VAL A 161 17.83 -1.39 15.61
N ILE A 162 17.38 -2.36 16.40
CA ILE A 162 16.19 -3.15 16.10
C ILE A 162 14.93 -2.29 16.09
N THR A 163 14.77 -1.41 17.08
CA THR A 163 13.57 -0.55 17.22
C THR A 163 13.45 0.44 16.06
N VAL A 164 14.53 1.13 15.70
CA VAL A 164 14.55 2.09 14.59
C VAL A 164 14.17 1.40 13.28
N THR A 165 14.76 0.24 13.02
CA THR A 165 14.52 -0.52 11.79
C THR A 165 13.09 -1.05 11.70
N LEU A 166 12.56 -1.61 12.79
CA LEU A 166 11.18 -2.12 12.82
C LEU A 166 10.15 -1.01 12.66
N ILE A 167 10.35 0.15 13.30
CA ILE A 167 9.46 1.30 13.12
C ILE A 167 9.54 1.81 11.68
N LYS A 168 10.74 1.91 11.10
CA LYS A 168 10.93 2.32 9.70
C LYS A 168 10.18 1.40 8.74
N ASP A 169 10.38 0.08 8.89
CA ASP A 169 9.72 -0.93 8.06
C ASP A 169 8.20 -0.86 8.20
N LEU A 170 7.69 -0.77 9.43
CA LEU A 170 6.26 -0.65 9.70
C LEU A 170 5.66 0.59 9.02
N MET A 171 6.29 1.75 9.16
CA MET A 171 5.82 3.01 8.58
C MET A 171 5.88 3.04 7.06
N SER A 172 6.78 2.26 6.44
CA SER A 172 6.88 2.15 4.99
C SER A 172 5.83 1.23 4.36
N PHE A 173 5.26 0.31 5.15
CA PHE A 173 4.32 -0.68 4.66
C PHE A 173 2.92 -0.10 4.47
N ASN A 174 2.35 -0.24 3.26
CA ASN A 174 1.02 0.25 2.90
C ASN A 174 0.77 1.69 3.41
N LEU A 175 1.76 2.56 3.22
CA LEU A 175 1.77 3.93 3.70
C LEU A 175 0.52 4.73 3.25
N GLU A 176 0.12 4.57 1.99
CA GLU A 176 -1.09 5.18 1.40
C GLU A 176 -2.39 4.76 2.10
N GLN A 177 -2.40 3.60 2.76
CA GLN A 177 -3.53 3.08 3.53
C GLN A 177 -3.43 3.47 5.01
N GLY A 178 -2.30 4.02 5.44
CA GLY A 178 -2.09 4.41 6.84
C GLY A 178 -1.95 3.22 7.78
N TYR A 179 -1.44 2.08 7.30
CA TYR A 179 -1.33 0.84 8.09
C TYR A 179 -0.70 1.10 9.47
N ALA A 180 0.44 1.80 9.49
CA ALA A 180 1.19 2.04 10.73
C ALA A 180 0.54 3.06 11.68
N LEU A 181 -0.45 3.86 11.24
CA LEU A 181 -0.99 5.00 12.01
C LEU A 181 -1.45 4.60 13.40
N ALA A 182 -2.28 3.57 13.51
CA ALA A 182 -2.77 3.09 14.79
C ALA A 182 -1.62 2.63 15.71
N THR A 183 -0.66 1.89 15.17
CA THR A 183 0.48 1.38 15.93
C THR A 183 1.36 2.51 16.43
N ILE A 184 1.79 3.43 15.56
CA ILE A 184 2.64 4.57 15.91
C ILE A 184 1.94 5.51 16.88
N THR A 185 0.64 5.75 16.70
CA THR A 185 -0.14 6.58 17.64
C THR A 185 -0.17 5.96 19.04
N THR A 186 -0.42 4.66 19.16
CA THR A 186 -0.44 4.01 20.47
C THR A 186 0.96 3.87 21.09
N PHE A 187 2.00 3.80 20.26
CA PHE A 187 3.39 3.84 20.68
C PHE A 187 3.74 5.21 21.26
N LEU A 188 3.45 6.30 20.54
CA LEU A 188 3.71 7.66 21.01
C LEU A 188 2.87 8.04 22.22
N ARG A 189 1.61 7.60 22.34
CA ARG A 189 0.85 7.84 23.58
C ARG A 189 1.55 7.33 24.84
N ARG A 190 2.35 6.26 24.71
CA ARG A 190 3.10 5.68 25.82
C ARG A 190 4.48 6.32 25.98
N PHE A 191 5.17 6.60 24.87
CA PHE A 191 6.60 6.93 24.90
C PHE A 191 6.96 8.35 24.45
N ALA A 192 6.01 9.18 24.02
CA ALA A 192 6.33 10.53 23.52
C ALA A 192 7.06 11.37 24.57
N SER A 193 6.59 11.34 25.83
CA SER A 193 7.26 12.03 26.93
C SER A 193 8.67 11.50 27.19
N THR A 194 8.85 10.18 27.22
CA THR A 194 10.17 9.54 27.40
C THR A 194 11.13 9.83 26.24
N ILE A 195 10.63 9.83 25.00
CA ILE A 195 11.44 10.10 23.80
C ILE A 195 11.82 11.58 23.70
N GLN A 196 11.02 12.50 24.25
CA GLN A 196 11.30 13.93 24.24
C GLN A 196 12.00 14.44 25.49
N ALA A 197 12.07 13.62 26.55
CA ALA A 197 12.76 13.99 27.79
C ALA A 197 14.26 14.21 27.55
N GLN A 198 14.85 15.17 28.25
CA GLN A 198 16.30 15.39 28.26
C GLN A 198 16.97 14.53 29.35
N ASP A 199 16.55 13.28 29.48
CA ASP A 199 17.11 12.34 30.45
C ASP A 199 18.09 11.37 29.78
N ASP A 200 18.95 10.74 30.59
CA ASP A 200 19.95 9.76 30.13
C ASP A 200 19.35 8.34 29.98
N ILE A 201 18.01 8.20 29.96
CA ILE A 201 17.37 6.88 29.85
C ILE A 201 17.58 6.29 28.45
N ILE A 202 17.38 7.12 27.42
CA ILE A 202 17.56 6.76 26.02
C ILE A 202 18.90 7.33 25.52
N PRO A 203 19.77 6.52 24.87
CA PRO A 203 20.98 7.05 24.24
C PRO A 203 20.66 8.20 23.26
N GLY A 204 21.41 9.31 23.36
CA GLY A 204 21.09 10.53 22.59
C GLY A 204 21.07 10.33 21.07
N GLU A 205 21.90 9.44 20.51
CA GLU A 205 21.86 9.10 19.08
C GLU A 205 20.57 8.36 18.70
N LEU A 206 20.14 7.41 19.54
CA LEU A 206 18.89 6.67 19.36
C LEU A 206 17.69 7.61 19.46
N GLN A 207 17.69 8.49 20.46
CA GLN A 207 16.65 9.48 20.66
C GLN A 207 16.49 10.38 19.43
N LYS A 208 17.61 10.93 18.92
CA LYS A 208 17.62 11.75 17.70
C LYS A 208 17.09 10.99 16.49
N ALA A 209 17.55 9.75 16.29
CA ALA A 209 17.11 8.92 15.17
C ALA A 209 15.60 8.62 15.23
N LEU A 210 15.06 8.30 16.40
CA LEU A 210 13.64 8.07 16.60
C LEU A 210 12.81 9.32 16.36
N LEU A 211 13.20 10.46 16.95
CA LEU A 211 12.50 11.74 16.77
C LEU A 211 12.48 12.15 15.30
N GLN A 212 13.62 12.10 14.60
CA GLN A 212 13.70 12.41 13.18
C GLN A 212 12.76 11.54 12.35
N LEU A 213 12.74 10.25 12.63
CA LEU A 213 11.94 9.26 11.92
C LEU A 213 10.43 9.45 12.17
N LEU A 214 10.03 9.70 13.43
CA LEU A 214 8.64 9.95 13.82
C LEU A 214 8.13 11.28 13.26
N VAL A 215 8.94 12.34 13.31
CA VAL A 215 8.58 13.65 12.74
C VAL A 215 8.47 13.56 11.22
N ALA A 216 9.41 12.90 10.54
CA ALA A 216 9.36 12.70 9.09
C ALA A 216 8.11 11.92 8.67
N TYR A 217 7.75 10.87 9.41
CA TYR A 217 6.52 10.12 9.17
C TYR A 217 5.28 10.98 9.37
N THR A 218 5.18 11.74 10.47
CA THR A 218 4.03 12.62 10.72
C THR A 218 3.89 13.68 9.63
N LYS A 219 4.98 14.26 9.14
CA LYS A 219 4.94 15.17 7.98
C LYS A 219 4.38 14.48 6.73
N ARG A 220 4.87 13.28 6.40
CA ARG A 220 4.35 12.51 5.25
C ARG A 220 2.87 12.14 5.43
N VAL A 221 2.42 11.83 6.64
CA VAL A 221 1.00 11.58 6.95
C VAL A 221 0.15 12.83 6.70
N LEU A 222 0.64 14.03 7.05
CA LEU A 222 -0.07 15.29 6.78
C LEU A 222 -0.18 15.57 5.27
N GLU A 223 0.88 15.31 4.50
CA GLU A 223 0.85 15.40 3.03
C GLU A 223 -0.17 14.43 2.43
N LEU A 224 -0.12 13.15 2.85
CA LEU A 224 -1.06 12.12 2.39
C LEU A 224 -2.51 12.46 2.71
N ARG A 225 -2.76 13.03 3.90
CA ARG A 225 -4.07 13.53 4.28
C ARG A 225 -4.57 14.59 3.30
N GLN A 226 -3.73 15.56 2.92
CA GLN A 226 -4.06 16.60 1.95
C GLN A 226 -4.32 16.01 0.56
N GLU A 227 -3.46 15.06 0.11
CA GLU A 227 -3.63 14.35 -1.16
C GLU A 227 -4.96 13.58 -1.20
N GLN A 228 -5.28 12.82 -0.14
CA GLN A 228 -6.53 12.07 -0.01
C GLN A 228 -7.75 13.00 0.00
N PHE A 229 -7.69 14.11 0.72
CA PHE A 229 -8.77 15.10 0.76
C PHE A 229 -9.03 15.73 -0.61
N SER A 230 -7.98 16.12 -1.34
CA SER A 230 -8.09 16.65 -2.70
C SER A 230 -8.71 15.63 -3.65
N ASN A 231 -8.27 14.37 -3.56
CA ASN A 231 -8.78 13.27 -4.38
C ASN A 231 -10.24 12.95 -4.08
N HIS A 232 -10.63 12.87 -2.80
CA HIS A 232 -12.02 12.67 -2.38
C HIS A 232 -12.91 13.82 -2.87
N THR A 233 -12.47 15.08 -2.74
CA THR A 233 -13.23 16.26 -3.19
C THR A 233 -13.46 16.23 -4.71
N LYS A 234 -12.44 15.86 -5.48
CA LYS A 234 -12.56 15.67 -6.93
C LYS A 234 -13.55 14.56 -7.26
N LEU A 235 -13.45 13.40 -6.59
CA LEU A 235 -14.30 12.24 -6.84
C LEU A 235 -15.76 12.51 -6.45
N ASP A 236 -16.01 13.08 -5.26
CA ASP A 236 -17.33 13.46 -4.78
C ASP A 236 -18.00 14.49 -5.71
N SER A 237 -17.23 15.48 -6.19
CA SER A 237 -17.74 16.45 -7.17
C SER A 237 -18.10 15.81 -8.52
N ARG A 238 -17.36 14.79 -8.96
CA ARG A 238 -17.66 14.01 -10.17
C ARG A 238 -18.91 13.17 -9.97
N ASN A 239 -19.07 12.51 -8.83
CA ASN A 239 -20.24 11.72 -8.49
C ASN A 239 -21.51 12.57 -8.40
N LYS A 240 -21.44 13.75 -7.76
CA LYS A 240 -22.56 14.72 -7.72
C LYS A 240 -22.94 15.18 -9.12
N LYS A 241 -21.97 15.49 -9.99
CA LYS A 241 -22.23 15.83 -11.40
C LYS A 241 -22.86 14.67 -12.18
N ALA A 242 -22.42 13.44 -11.94
CA ALA A 242 -23.01 12.24 -12.55
C ALA A 242 -24.46 12.06 -12.10
N LEU A 243 -24.76 12.18 -10.80
CA LEU A 243 -26.12 12.11 -10.26
C LEU A 243 -27.07 13.09 -10.92
N ILE A 244 -26.63 14.33 -11.13
CA ILE A 244 -27.42 15.38 -11.80
C ILE A 244 -27.69 15.02 -13.27
N ARG A 245 -26.74 14.35 -13.95
CA ARG A 245 -26.85 14.01 -15.39
C ARG A 245 -27.67 12.75 -15.66
N THR A 246 -27.49 11.71 -14.84
CA THR A 246 -28.04 10.37 -15.09
C THR A 246 -29.18 10.01 -14.13
N GLY A 247 -29.41 10.81 -13.09
CA GLY A 247 -30.38 10.52 -12.03
C GLY A 247 -30.02 9.31 -11.14
N LYS A 248 -28.90 8.64 -11.41
CA LYS A 248 -28.45 7.42 -10.72
C LYS A 248 -26.94 7.40 -10.58
N ILE A 249 -26.44 7.18 -9.35
CA ILE A 249 -25.04 6.83 -9.09
C ILE A 249 -24.93 5.31 -9.01
N MET A 250 -23.91 4.72 -9.63
CA MET A 250 -23.61 3.30 -9.46
C MET A 250 -23.12 3.04 -8.04
N ARG A 251 -23.59 1.96 -7.40
CA ARG A 251 -23.23 1.64 -6.01
C ARG A 251 -21.72 1.59 -5.79
N GLU A 252 -20.97 0.98 -6.70
CA GLU A 252 -19.50 0.89 -6.64
C GLU A 252 -18.82 2.27 -6.52
N HIS A 253 -19.31 3.30 -7.22
CA HIS A 253 -18.76 4.65 -7.12
C HIS A 253 -19.12 5.34 -5.80
N GLN A 254 -20.27 5.01 -5.23
CA GLN A 254 -20.68 5.48 -3.91
C GLN A 254 -19.82 4.83 -2.83
N ASP A 255 -19.64 3.51 -2.90
CA ASP A 255 -18.82 2.73 -1.98
C ASP A 255 -17.36 3.22 -1.99
N LEU A 256 -16.81 3.59 -3.16
CA LEU A 256 -15.48 4.19 -3.25
C LEU A 256 -15.37 5.54 -2.52
N VAL A 257 -16.38 6.41 -2.64
CA VAL A 257 -16.40 7.71 -1.94
C VAL A 257 -16.53 7.50 -0.44
N ASP A 258 -17.39 6.59 0.00
CA ASP A 258 -17.61 6.30 1.41
C ASP A 258 -16.35 5.67 2.04
N ASN A 259 -15.71 4.70 1.37
CA ASN A 259 -14.43 4.14 1.79
C ASN A 259 -13.31 5.19 1.88
N MET A 260 -13.24 6.13 0.92
CA MET A 260 -12.26 7.23 0.97
C MET A 260 -12.55 8.19 2.13
N ARG A 261 -13.83 8.46 2.41
CA ARG A 261 -14.25 9.32 3.52
C ARG A 261 -13.86 8.70 4.86
N GLU A 262 -14.15 7.42 5.07
CA GLU A 262 -13.75 6.69 6.28
C GLU A 262 -12.23 6.73 6.48
N ARG A 263 -11.46 6.56 5.40
CA ARG A 263 -10.00 6.68 5.45
C ARG A 263 -9.53 8.08 5.84
N ILE A 264 -10.14 9.13 5.29
CA ILE A 264 -9.80 10.51 5.67
C ILE A 264 -10.03 10.71 7.17
N VAL A 265 -11.18 10.29 7.70
CA VAL A 265 -11.49 10.38 9.14
C VAL A 265 -10.46 9.62 9.98
N TYR A 266 -10.04 8.43 9.53
CA TYR A 266 -9.00 7.65 10.18
C TYR A 266 -7.65 8.39 10.20
N PHE A 267 -7.22 8.95 9.07
CA PHE A 267 -6.00 9.77 8.98
C PHE A 267 -6.08 11.02 9.86
N GLU A 268 -7.20 11.75 9.87
CA GLU A 268 -7.39 12.94 10.71
C GLU A 268 -7.29 12.63 12.20
N THR A 269 -7.96 11.55 12.63
CA THR A 269 -7.96 11.11 14.03
C THR A 269 -6.54 10.82 14.51
N HIS A 270 -5.74 10.13 13.70
CA HIS A 270 -4.38 9.78 14.06
C HIS A 270 -3.42 10.97 13.89
N ALA A 271 -3.48 11.70 12.77
CA ALA A 271 -2.59 12.83 12.48
C ALA A 271 -2.69 13.92 13.56
N LYS A 272 -3.90 14.24 14.02
CA LYS A 272 -4.09 15.21 15.11
C LYS A 272 -3.37 14.77 16.39
N VAL A 273 -3.58 13.52 16.81
CA VAL A 273 -2.92 12.96 18.00
C VAL A 273 -1.39 12.92 17.83
N LEU A 274 -0.90 12.57 16.64
CA LEU A 274 0.54 12.56 16.35
C LEU A 274 1.14 13.96 16.46
N CYS A 275 0.45 14.98 15.93
CA CYS A 275 0.88 16.38 16.01
C CYS A 275 0.91 16.87 17.46
N ASP A 276 -0.16 16.59 18.24
CA ASP A 276 -0.23 16.94 19.66
C ASP A 276 0.91 16.30 20.45
N LEU A 277 1.17 15.00 20.24
CA LEU A 277 2.22 14.26 20.95
C LEU A 277 3.64 14.69 20.56
N LEU A 278 3.85 15.16 19.33
CA LEU A 278 5.15 15.61 18.82
C LEU A 278 5.34 17.13 18.87
N SER A 279 4.38 17.88 19.41
CA SER A 279 4.38 19.35 19.39
C SER A 279 4.55 19.93 17.98
N MET A 280 3.90 19.31 16.99
CA MET A 280 3.89 19.77 15.59
C MET A 280 2.62 20.56 15.28
N GLU A 281 2.70 21.48 14.33
CA GLU A 281 1.53 22.18 13.82
C GLU A 281 0.61 21.22 13.05
N TYR A 282 -0.70 21.31 13.29
CA TYR A 282 -1.72 20.59 12.54
C TYR A 282 -2.38 21.52 11.51
N PRO A 283 -1.90 21.54 10.26
CA PRO A 283 -2.41 22.48 9.26
C PRO A 283 -3.88 22.16 8.88
N PRO A 284 -4.71 23.20 8.66
CA PRO A 284 -6.03 23.02 8.09
C PRO A 284 -5.93 22.42 6.68
N LEU A 285 -6.97 21.71 6.24
CA LEU A 285 -7.02 21.22 4.86
C LEU A 285 -7.24 22.38 3.91
N GLU A 286 -6.37 22.51 2.93
CA GLU A 286 -6.58 23.45 1.85
C GLU A 286 -7.64 22.87 0.92
N ILE A 287 -8.82 23.49 0.93
CA ILE A 287 -9.76 23.34 -0.17
C ILE A 287 -9.14 24.16 -1.30
N ALA A 288 -8.75 23.51 -2.40
CA ALA A 288 -8.38 24.25 -3.59
C ALA A 288 -9.56 25.15 -3.95
N GLU A 289 -9.45 26.44 -3.64
CA GLU A 289 -10.48 27.42 -3.94
C GLU A 289 -10.77 27.31 -5.42
N ARG A 290 -11.99 26.89 -5.75
CA ARG A 290 -12.57 27.33 -7.00
C ARG A 290 -12.56 28.84 -6.90
N ASN A 291 -11.93 29.52 -7.85
CA ASN A 291 -12.28 30.90 -8.16
C ASN A 291 -13.76 30.91 -8.56
N GLU A 292 -14.65 30.90 -7.57
CA GLU A 292 -16.07 31.16 -7.72
C GLU A 292 -16.19 32.67 -7.91
N SER A 293 -16.08 33.08 -9.16
CA SER A 293 -16.67 34.35 -9.58
C SER A 293 -18.18 34.27 -9.31
N GLN A 294 -18.69 35.31 -8.65
CA GLN A 294 -20.04 35.46 -8.10
C GLN A 294 -21.20 35.08 -9.05
N PRO A 295 -22.38 34.73 -8.48
CA PRO A 295 -23.53 34.28 -9.24
C PRO A 295 -24.23 35.45 -9.94
N GLY A 296 -24.14 35.50 -11.26
CA GLY A 296 -24.85 36.46 -12.10
C GLY A 296 -25.19 35.86 -13.46
N ALA A 297 -26.49 35.80 -13.74
CA ALA A 297 -27.14 35.44 -14.98
C ALA A 297 -26.97 33.98 -15.47
N VAL A 298 -28.12 33.30 -15.53
CA VAL A 298 -28.32 32.04 -16.23
C VAL A 298 -28.13 32.31 -17.73
N GLU A 299 -26.94 32.03 -18.25
CA GLU A 299 -26.75 31.80 -19.68
C GLU A 299 -26.06 30.46 -19.90
N ASP A 300 -26.63 29.73 -20.86
CA ASP A 300 -26.43 28.34 -21.23
C ASP A 300 -25.02 28.10 -21.76
N ASN A 301 -24.02 28.06 -20.87
CA ASN A 301 -22.66 27.72 -21.25
C ASN A 301 -22.51 26.19 -21.34
N ALA A 302 -22.62 25.71 -22.58
CA ALA A 302 -22.33 24.37 -23.04
C ALA A 302 -21.16 23.73 -22.27
N ARG A 303 -21.41 22.56 -21.69
CA ARG A 303 -20.46 21.70 -20.98
C ARG A 303 -19.09 21.69 -21.70
N LYS A 304 -18.02 22.14 -21.03
CA LYS A 304 -16.65 21.82 -21.48
C LYS A 304 -16.32 20.38 -21.09
N TRP A 305 -16.55 19.46 -22.02
CA TRP A 305 -16.14 18.05 -21.92
C TRP A 305 -14.63 17.83 -22.08
N TRP A 306 -13.94 18.82 -22.65
CA TRP A 306 -12.56 18.71 -23.13
C TRP A 306 -11.60 19.52 -22.24
N GLN A 307 -10.40 19.00 -21.98
CA GLN A 307 -9.38 19.65 -21.15
C GLN A 307 -8.72 20.82 -21.89
N ASP A 308 -8.56 20.71 -23.21
CA ASP A 308 -8.11 21.79 -24.08
C ASP A 308 -8.84 21.77 -25.45
N ALA A 309 -8.67 22.85 -26.23
CA ALA A 309 -9.28 22.96 -27.57
C ALA A 309 -8.70 21.94 -28.57
N LYS A 310 -7.52 21.38 -28.27
CA LYS A 310 -6.82 20.43 -29.13
C LYS A 310 -7.41 19.02 -28.97
N GLU A 311 -7.75 18.61 -27.75
CA GLU A 311 -8.47 17.41 -27.39
C GLU A 311 -9.91 17.50 -27.92
N GLN A 312 -10.56 18.67 -27.78
CA GLN A 312 -11.87 18.90 -28.40
C GLN A 312 -11.85 18.69 -29.92
N GLY A 313 -10.90 19.31 -30.62
CA GLY A 313 -10.74 19.15 -32.06
C GLY A 313 -10.36 17.73 -32.47
N PHE A 314 -9.61 17.00 -31.63
CA PHE A 314 -9.24 15.61 -31.93
C PHE A 314 -10.47 14.69 -32.07
N TYR A 315 -11.50 14.87 -31.23
CA TYR A 315 -12.70 14.04 -31.22
C TYR A 315 -13.88 14.61 -32.03
N GLN A 316 -13.97 15.93 -32.17
CA GLN A 316 -15.06 16.58 -32.93
C GLN A 316 -14.72 16.77 -34.40
N ASP A 317 -13.48 17.14 -34.70
CA ASP A 317 -13.02 17.42 -36.06
C ASP A 317 -12.28 16.21 -36.64
N VAL A 318 -13.01 15.12 -36.85
CA VAL A 318 -12.49 13.92 -37.51
C VAL A 318 -12.67 14.07 -39.02
N PRO A 319 -11.58 14.25 -39.80
CA PRO A 319 -11.68 14.35 -41.26
C PRO A 319 -12.23 13.04 -41.83
N ASN A 320 -13.02 13.12 -42.89
CA ASN A 320 -13.40 11.93 -43.64
C ASN A 320 -12.27 11.55 -44.61
N TYR A 321 -12.34 10.35 -45.22
CA TYR A 321 -11.34 9.91 -46.19
C TYR A 321 -11.07 10.92 -47.33
N LYS A 322 -12.09 11.60 -47.86
CA LYS A 322 -11.93 12.57 -48.95
C LYS A 322 -11.13 13.79 -48.50
N ASP A 323 -11.39 14.28 -47.29
CA ASP A 323 -10.64 15.40 -46.70
C ASP A 323 -9.16 15.06 -46.52
N VAL A 324 -8.86 13.79 -46.17
CA VAL A 324 -7.48 13.29 -46.06
C VAL A 324 -6.83 13.22 -47.45
N VAL A 325 -7.52 12.72 -48.47
CA VAL A 325 -6.99 12.64 -49.84
C VAL A 325 -6.63 14.01 -50.40
N GLU A 326 -7.40 15.05 -50.05
CA GLU A 326 -7.17 16.43 -50.50
C GLU A 326 -6.04 17.13 -49.76
N SER A 327 -5.85 16.82 -48.47
CA SER A 327 -4.83 17.46 -47.61
C SER A 327 -3.50 16.70 -47.54
N PHE A 328 -3.48 15.41 -47.90
CA PHE A 328 -2.31 14.56 -47.75
C PHE A 328 -1.30 14.75 -48.90
N ASP A 329 -0.05 14.97 -48.52
CA ASP A 329 1.08 15.06 -49.42
C ASP A 329 1.46 13.68 -50.00
N ARG A 330 1.13 13.45 -51.27
CA ARG A 330 1.31 12.16 -51.95
C ARG A 330 2.78 11.71 -52.05
N GLU A 331 3.74 12.63 -51.96
CA GLU A 331 5.17 12.28 -51.96
C GLU A 331 5.59 11.47 -50.72
N LYS A 332 4.77 11.48 -49.66
CA LYS A 332 5.00 10.72 -48.43
C LYS A 332 4.52 9.27 -48.51
N LEU A 333 3.95 8.84 -49.63
CA LEU A 333 3.50 7.47 -49.79
C LEU A 333 4.68 6.51 -49.97
N PRO A 334 4.72 5.38 -49.24
CA PRO A 334 5.82 4.41 -49.32
C PRO A 334 5.67 3.47 -50.53
N GLU A 335 5.66 4.03 -51.74
CA GLU A 335 5.50 3.29 -53.01
C GLU A 335 6.54 2.18 -53.19
N ALA A 336 7.81 2.47 -52.86
CA ALA A 336 8.90 1.50 -52.98
C ALA A 336 8.77 0.32 -52.00
N GLU A 337 8.20 0.56 -50.82
CA GLU A 337 8.03 -0.46 -49.78
C GLU A 337 6.86 -1.40 -50.09
N TYR A 338 5.72 -0.85 -50.55
CA TYR A 338 4.53 -1.63 -50.89
C TYR A 338 4.56 -2.23 -52.29
N GLY A 339 5.35 -1.68 -53.22
CA GLY A 339 5.46 -2.17 -54.60
C GLY A 339 6.10 -3.56 -54.71
N LEU A 340 6.97 -3.93 -53.77
CA LEU A 340 7.74 -5.18 -53.78
C LEU A 340 7.07 -6.34 -53.03
N LEU A 341 5.95 -6.08 -52.34
CA LEU A 341 5.31 -7.03 -51.43
C LEU A 341 4.13 -7.76 -52.10
N SER A 342 3.96 -9.04 -51.76
CA SER A 342 2.73 -9.78 -52.08
C SER A 342 1.53 -9.20 -51.31
N GLU A 343 0.31 -9.40 -51.83
CA GLU A 343 -0.93 -8.92 -51.17
C GLU A 343 -1.01 -9.29 -49.68
N GLY A 344 -0.64 -10.52 -49.33
CA GLY A 344 -0.63 -10.98 -47.94
C GLY A 344 0.41 -10.27 -47.06
N GLN A 345 1.57 -9.93 -47.62
CA GLN A 345 2.62 -9.18 -46.93
C GLN A 345 2.25 -7.70 -46.75
N LYS A 346 1.59 -7.08 -47.74
CA LYS A 346 1.07 -5.71 -47.62
C LYS A 346 0.09 -5.58 -46.45
N VAL A 347 -0.84 -6.53 -46.32
CA VAL A 347 -1.82 -6.55 -45.22
C VAL A 347 -1.13 -6.73 -43.86
N ASN A 348 -0.10 -7.57 -43.77
CA ASN A 348 0.66 -7.75 -42.52
C ASN A 348 1.43 -6.49 -42.13
N LEU A 349 2.15 -5.87 -43.08
CA LEU A 349 2.88 -4.62 -42.84
C LEU A 349 1.92 -3.50 -42.40
N PHE A 350 0.78 -3.36 -43.07
CA PHE A 350 -0.27 -2.43 -42.68
C PHE A 350 -0.78 -2.68 -41.26
N THR A 351 -0.98 -3.94 -40.86
CA THR A 351 -1.46 -4.27 -39.52
C THR A 351 -0.41 -3.93 -38.45
N THR A 352 0.89 -4.11 -38.77
CA THR A 352 2.00 -3.71 -37.90
C THR A 352 2.15 -2.19 -37.79
N GLN A 353 1.93 -1.44 -38.87
CA GLN A 353 1.90 0.03 -38.84
C GLN A 353 0.72 0.53 -38.01
N LEU A 354 -0.46 -0.06 -38.20
CA LEU A 354 -1.65 0.23 -37.40
C LEU A 354 -1.40 -0.05 -35.91
N GLU A 355 -0.68 -1.10 -35.53
CA GLU A 355 -0.34 -1.39 -34.12
C GLU A 355 0.60 -0.37 -33.47
N ASN A 356 1.40 0.36 -34.27
CA ASN A 356 2.45 1.25 -33.80
C ASN A 356 2.19 2.73 -34.13
N LEU A 357 0.92 3.14 -34.28
CA LEU A 357 0.54 4.55 -34.42
C LEU A 357 1.02 5.38 -33.23
N LEU A 358 1.61 6.55 -33.48
CA LEU A 358 2.05 7.48 -32.44
C LEU A 358 1.23 8.77 -32.41
N ASP A 359 0.80 9.28 -33.58
CA ASP A 359 0.04 10.52 -33.68
C ASP A 359 -1.03 10.54 -34.80
N ALA A 360 -1.68 11.69 -34.97
CA ALA A 360 -2.70 11.90 -36.00
C ALA A 360 -2.13 11.96 -37.44
N LYS A 361 -0.83 12.25 -37.62
CA LYS A 361 -0.19 12.27 -38.94
C LYS A 361 0.09 10.84 -39.42
N ASP A 362 0.52 9.98 -38.51
CA ASP A 362 0.67 8.53 -38.78
C ASP A 362 -0.68 7.90 -39.19
N LEU A 363 -1.78 8.42 -38.63
CA LEU A 363 -3.13 7.97 -38.91
C LEU A 363 -3.60 8.34 -40.34
N GLU A 364 -3.29 9.56 -40.80
CA GLU A 364 -3.55 10.01 -42.16
C GLU A 364 -2.77 9.18 -43.19
N LEU A 365 -1.47 8.95 -42.93
CA LEU A 365 -0.63 8.07 -43.75
C LEU A 365 -1.20 6.65 -43.82
N THR A 366 -1.55 6.07 -42.67
CA THR A 366 -2.12 4.71 -42.59
C THR A 366 -3.46 4.61 -43.32
N THR A 367 -4.27 5.66 -43.29
CA THR A 367 -5.51 5.76 -44.06
C THR A 367 -5.26 5.76 -45.56
N MET A 368 -4.28 6.54 -46.04
CA MET A 368 -3.92 6.57 -47.46
C MET A 368 -3.30 5.24 -47.92
N VAL A 369 -2.43 4.63 -47.11
CA VAL A 369 -1.84 3.31 -47.40
C VAL A 369 -2.92 2.25 -47.55
N MET A 370 -3.93 2.25 -46.67
CA MET A 370 -5.07 1.34 -46.75
C MET A 370 -5.77 1.41 -48.11
N HIS A 371 -6.10 2.60 -48.59
CA HIS A 371 -6.84 2.76 -49.86
C HIS A 371 -5.97 2.60 -51.11
N MET A 372 -4.68 2.90 -51.04
CA MET A 372 -3.79 2.88 -52.21
C MET A 372 -3.12 1.51 -52.42
N TYR A 373 -2.76 0.80 -51.35
CA TYR A 373 -1.90 -0.39 -51.44
C TYR A 373 -2.52 -1.67 -50.89
N ILE A 374 -3.56 -1.60 -50.07
CA ILE A 374 -4.13 -2.76 -49.40
C ILE A 374 -5.35 -3.28 -50.17
N PRO A 375 -5.34 -4.55 -50.64
CA PRO A 375 -6.48 -5.12 -51.32
C PRO A 375 -7.64 -5.33 -50.32
N TYR A 376 -8.77 -4.69 -50.56
CA TYR A 376 -9.95 -4.83 -49.72
C TYR A 376 -10.81 -6.03 -50.15
N ASN A 377 -10.46 -7.21 -49.65
CA ASN A 377 -11.19 -8.45 -49.87
C ASN A 377 -11.66 -9.07 -48.53
N LYS A 378 -12.45 -10.15 -48.59
CA LYS A 378 -12.98 -10.84 -47.41
C LYS A 378 -11.88 -11.27 -46.41
N ALA A 379 -10.70 -11.65 -46.90
CA ALA A 379 -9.59 -12.04 -46.03
C ALA A 379 -8.97 -10.84 -45.29
N THR A 380 -8.81 -9.71 -45.99
CA THR A 380 -8.37 -8.44 -45.39
C THR A 380 -9.37 -7.96 -44.34
N LYS A 381 -10.67 -8.00 -44.66
CA LYS A 381 -11.75 -7.65 -43.72
C LYS A 381 -11.65 -8.44 -42.41
N ASN A 382 -11.52 -9.77 -42.50
CA ASN A 382 -11.40 -10.63 -41.33
C ASN A 382 -10.12 -10.36 -40.51
N ARG A 383 -9.01 -10.01 -41.16
CA ARG A 383 -7.76 -9.64 -40.47
C ARG A 383 -7.89 -8.33 -39.72
N ILE A 384 -8.56 -7.33 -40.30
CA ILE A 384 -8.84 -6.05 -39.64
C ILE A 384 -9.77 -6.24 -38.42
N ILE A 385 -10.83 -7.03 -38.57
CA ILE A 385 -11.74 -7.34 -37.45
C ILE A 385 -11.00 -8.07 -36.32
N LYS A 386 -10.16 -9.05 -36.68
CA LYS A 386 -9.33 -9.78 -35.71
C LYS A 386 -8.37 -8.85 -34.99
N PHE A 387 -7.72 -7.93 -35.69
CA PHE A 387 -6.85 -6.92 -35.10
C PHE A 387 -7.57 -6.09 -34.02
N PHE A 388 -8.75 -5.53 -34.34
CA PHE A 388 -9.52 -4.72 -33.38
C PHE A 388 -10.17 -5.54 -32.25
N THR A 389 -10.41 -6.84 -32.45
CA THR A 389 -10.96 -7.72 -31.40
C THR A 389 -9.87 -8.23 -30.44
N GLU A 390 -8.62 -8.36 -30.91
CA GLU A 390 -7.47 -8.92 -30.18
C GLU A 390 -6.42 -7.85 -29.81
N ILE A 391 -6.82 -6.59 -29.63
CA ILE A 391 -5.90 -5.49 -29.30
C ILE A 391 -5.09 -5.82 -28.03
N LYS A 392 -3.76 -5.81 -28.16
CA LYS A 392 -2.82 -6.07 -27.05
C LYS A 392 -2.39 -4.80 -26.30
N LYS A 393 -2.28 -3.68 -27.01
CA LYS A 393 -1.86 -2.36 -26.48
C LYS A 393 -3.06 -1.42 -26.35
N THR A 394 -3.34 -0.94 -25.14
CA THR A 394 -4.49 -0.05 -24.84
C THR A 394 -4.22 1.43 -25.08
N ASP A 395 -2.97 1.81 -25.33
CA ASP A 395 -2.55 3.22 -25.39
C ASP A 395 -3.06 3.94 -26.65
N ASN A 396 -3.35 3.20 -27.72
CA ASN A 396 -3.70 3.73 -29.05
C ASN A 396 -5.20 3.64 -29.39
N VAL A 397 -6.06 3.33 -28.42
CA VAL A 397 -7.48 3.03 -28.69
C VAL A 397 -8.24 4.23 -29.27
N ASN A 398 -7.89 5.46 -28.86
CA ASN A 398 -8.45 6.69 -29.42
C ASN A 398 -8.10 6.87 -30.91
N LEU A 399 -6.89 6.50 -31.32
CA LEU A 399 -6.44 6.57 -32.72
C LEU A 399 -7.13 5.48 -33.57
N TYR A 400 -7.37 4.31 -32.99
CA TYR A 400 -8.14 3.23 -33.64
C TYR A 400 -9.60 3.61 -33.91
N ALA A 401 -10.26 4.21 -32.93
CA ALA A 401 -11.62 4.72 -33.11
C ALA A 401 -11.66 5.80 -34.20
N ARG A 402 -10.67 6.72 -34.22
CA ARG A 402 -10.55 7.75 -35.25
C ARG A 402 -10.29 7.14 -36.63
N PHE A 403 -9.42 6.14 -36.76
CA PHE A 403 -9.18 5.40 -38.00
C PHE A 403 -10.48 4.82 -38.59
N LEU A 404 -11.25 4.12 -37.75
CA LEU A 404 -12.52 3.51 -38.15
C LEU A 404 -13.53 4.58 -38.57
N LYS A 405 -13.56 5.73 -37.89
CA LYS A 405 -14.45 6.84 -38.24
C LYS A 405 -14.07 7.50 -39.57
N MET A 406 -12.78 7.74 -39.82
CA MET A 406 -12.28 8.29 -41.09
C MET A 406 -12.66 7.41 -42.29
N ASN A 407 -12.68 6.09 -42.07
CA ASN A 407 -12.95 5.08 -43.09
C ASN A 407 -14.38 4.50 -43.04
N ALA A 408 -15.30 5.14 -42.32
CA ALA A 408 -16.62 4.57 -42.04
C ALA A 408 -17.45 4.27 -43.29
N GLU A 409 -17.29 5.09 -44.35
CA GLU A 409 -17.97 4.88 -45.64
C GLU A 409 -17.51 3.60 -46.36
N PHE A 410 -16.27 3.16 -46.12
CA PHE A 410 -15.66 2.01 -46.80
C PHE A 410 -15.68 0.73 -45.95
N PHE A 411 -15.82 0.89 -44.63
CA PHE A 411 -15.82 -0.19 -43.64
C PHE A 411 -17.16 -0.41 -42.91
N PRO A 412 -18.34 -0.27 -43.55
CA PRO A 412 -19.61 -0.37 -42.82
C PRO A 412 -19.77 -1.76 -42.18
N GLU A 413 -19.44 -2.82 -42.90
CA GLU A 413 -19.56 -4.18 -42.39
C GLU A 413 -18.53 -4.53 -41.30
N VAL A 414 -17.31 -3.97 -41.38
CA VAL A 414 -16.27 -4.16 -40.35
C VAL A 414 -16.71 -3.49 -39.05
N ILE A 415 -17.26 -2.27 -39.14
CA ILE A 415 -17.73 -1.52 -37.99
C ILE A 415 -18.93 -2.21 -37.35
N SER A 416 -19.91 -2.64 -38.14
CA SER A 416 -21.06 -3.41 -37.63
C SER A 416 -20.63 -4.69 -36.90
N GLU A 417 -19.74 -5.48 -37.51
CA GLU A 417 -19.28 -6.73 -36.93
C GLU A 417 -18.42 -6.53 -35.66
N LEU A 418 -17.62 -5.45 -35.63
CA LEU A 418 -16.86 -5.05 -34.45
C LEU A 418 -17.78 -4.61 -33.31
N ILE A 419 -18.81 -3.81 -33.59
CA ILE A 419 -19.82 -3.39 -32.60
C ILE A 419 -20.53 -4.62 -32.01
N GLU A 420 -20.97 -5.57 -32.86
CA GLU A 420 -21.61 -6.81 -32.40
C GLU A 420 -20.67 -7.70 -31.57
N SER A 421 -19.39 -7.78 -31.94
CA SER A 421 -18.36 -8.53 -31.20
C SER A 421 -18.10 -7.90 -29.82
N LEU A 422 -18.00 -6.57 -29.77
CA LEU A 422 -17.79 -5.81 -28.54
C LEU A 422 -19.01 -5.89 -27.62
N ASP A 423 -20.24 -5.75 -28.15
CA ASP A 423 -21.48 -5.87 -27.37
C ASP A 423 -21.66 -7.29 -26.80
N ARG A 424 -21.41 -8.34 -27.60
CA ARG A 424 -21.40 -9.72 -27.08
C ARG A 424 -20.36 -9.93 -25.99
N GLY A 425 -19.16 -9.38 -26.17
CA GLY A 425 -18.09 -9.42 -25.18
C GLY A 425 -18.48 -8.71 -23.87
N PHE A 426 -19.05 -7.53 -23.98
CA PHE A 426 -19.50 -6.72 -22.83
C PHE A 426 -20.65 -7.40 -22.07
N ARG A 427 -21.67 -7.91 -22.78
CA ARG A 427 -22.79 -8.66 -22.17
C ARG A 427 -22.32 -9.94 -21.46
N SER A 428 -21.32 -10.62 -22.02
CA SER A 428 -20.72 -11.80 -21.39
C SER A 428 -19.97 -11.44 -20.11
N GLN A 429 -19.18 -10.36 -20.12
CA GLN A 429 -18.43 -9.88 -18.95
C GLN A 429 -19.34 -9.43 -17.81
N ILE A 430 -20.45 -8.76 -18.12
CA ILE A 430 -21.48 -8.40 -17.14
C ILE A 430 -22.11 -9.65 -16.49
N ARG A 431 -22.31 -10.73 -17.25
CA ARG A 431 -22.90 -11.98 -16.71
C ARG A 431 -21.96 -12.77 -15.81
N PHE A 432 -20.64 -12.64 -15.97
CA PHE A 432 -19.64 -13.44 -15.25
C PHE A 432 -18.77 -12.64 -14.29
N ASP A 433 -19.18 -11.40 -13.95
CA ASP A 433 -18.54 -10.52 -12.96
C ASP A 433 -17.01 -10.37 -13.14
N THR A 434 -16.58 -10.38 -14.41
CA THR A 434 -15.17 -10.32 -14.82
C THR A 434 -15.00 -9.17 -15.81
N LEU A 435 -14.79 -7.96 -15.31
CA LEU A 435 -14.53 -6.79 -16.17
C LEU A 435 -13.12 -6.86 -16.75
N ASN A 436 -13.02 -6.99 -18.08
CA ASN A 436 -11.76 -6.82 -18.79
C ASN A 436 -11.70 -5.40 -19.38
N PHE A 437 -10.99 -4.51 -18.69
CA PHE A 437 -10.86 -3.09 -19.03
C PHE A 437 -10.30 -2.82 -20.44
N ARG A 438 -9.69 -3.80 -21.11
CA ARG A 438 -9.16 -3.63 -22.48
C ARG A 438 -10.24 -3.42 -23.54
N LYS A 439 -11.43 -4.02 -23.35
CA LYS A 439 -12.55 -3.87 -24.31
C LYS A 439 -13.40 -2.62 -24.07
N LEU A 440 -13.31 -2.01 -22.88
CA LEU A 440 -14.04 -0.78 -22.56
C LEU A 440 -13.46 0.46 -23.25
N GLY A 441 -12.18 0.47 -23.59
CA GLY A 441 -11.53 1.63 -24.22
C GLY A 441 -12.12 2.01 -25.58
N LEU A 442 -12.68 1.06 -26.34
CA LEU A 442 -13.30 1.32 -27.65
C LEU A 442 -14.74 1.90 -27.54
N PHE A 443 -15.33 1.88 -26.35
CA PHE A 443 -16.67 2.43 -26.08
C PHE A 443 -16.63 3.87 -25.55
N TYR A 444 -15.46 4.32 -25.08
CA TYR A 444 -15.18 5.70 -24.66
C TYR A 444 -14.66 6.50 -25.85
#